data_AF-A0A165Q8N8-F1
#
_entry.id   AF-A0A165Q8N8-F1
#
_cell.length_a   1.000
_cell.length_b   1.000
_cell.length_c   1.000
_cell.angle_alpha   90.00
_cell.angle_beta   90.00
_cell.angle_gamma   90.00
#
_symmetry.space_group_name_H-M   'P 1'
#
loop_
_entity.id
_entity.type
_entity.pdbx_description
1 polymer ?
#
loop_
_entity_poly.entity_id
_entity_poly.type
_entity_poly.pdbx_seq_one_letter_code
_entity_poly.pdbx_strand_id
1 'polypeptide(L)'
;ESDETEDAESESPQPKNIHEPWPYSFRVGLFVLCHPEGTDLDRLWRPGVIWSGKSMTGQTRRGEGQLYWAWWYPHDSGPKMRTQFAPLNGEIKPDTLHIRRLLRAAG
;
A
#
# COMPACT_ATOMS: atom_id res chain seq x y z
N GLU A 1 19.93 -31.84 -20.56
CA GLU A 1 18.85 -32.09 -19.58
C GLU A 1 19.48 -31.90 -18.21
N SER A 2 19.11 -30.93 -17.37
CA SER A 2 17.80 -30.31 -17.18
C SER A 2 17.95 -28.83 -16.82
N ASP A 3 16.96 -28.05 -17.25
CA ASP A 3 16.79 -26.62 -17.05
C ASP A 3 16.24 -26.39 -15.62
N GLU A 4 17.06 -25.86 -14.71
CA GLU A 4 16.60 -25.36 -13.40
C GLU A 4 16.32 -23.86 -13.54
N THR A 5 15.09 -23.51 -13.93
CA THR A 5 14.58 -22.15 -13.77
C THR A 5 14.30 -21.91 -12.29
N GLU A 6 15.30 -21.43 -11.56
CA GLU A 6 15.09 -20.72 -10.29
C GLU A 6 14.26 -19.46 -10.60
N ASP A 7 12.96 -19.53 -10.30
CA ASP A 7 12.08 -18.37 -10.21
C ASP A 7 12.61 -17.43 -9.12
N ALA A 8 13.54 -16.55 -9.50
CA ALA A 8 13.90 -15.37 -8.75
C ALA A 8 12.75 -14.35 -8.82
N GLU A 9 11.59 -14.69 -8.25
CA GLU A 9 10.60 -13.69 -7.85
C GLU A 9 11.27 -12.81 -6.80
N SER A 10 11.81 -11.69 -7.27
CA SER A 10 12.49 -10.67 -6.49
C SER A 10 11.55 -10.10 -5.42
N GLU A 11 11.46 -10.78 -4.27
CA GLU A 11 10.81 -10.28 -3.07
C GLU A 11 11.56 -9.02 -2.63
N SER A 12 11.01 -7.87 -3.01
CA SER A 12 11.50 -6.58 -2.53
C SER A 12 11.58 -6.62 -1.01
N PRO A 13 12.70 -6.19 -0.39
CA PRO A 13 12.89 -6.31 1.04
C PRO A 13 11.72 -5.67 1.79
N GLN A 14 11.25 -6.35 2.83
CA GLN A 14 10.13 -5.87 3.64
C GLN A 14 10.48 -4.54 4.32
N PRO A 15 9.52 -3.60 4.45
CA PRO A 15 9.79 -2.31 5.09
C PRO A 15 10.07 -2.51 6.57
N LYS A 16 10.90 -1.65 7.16
CA LYS A 16 11.23 -1.65 8.60
C LYS A 16 10.41 -0.62 9.37
N ASN A 17 9.80 0.34 8.67
CA ASN A 17 8.90 1.35 9.25
C ASN A 17 7.58 1.42 8.46
N ILE A 18 6.46 1.67 9.14
CA ILE A 18 5.12 1.68 8.52
C ILE A 18 4.96 2.77 7.44
N HIS A 19 5.63 3.92 7.61
CA HIS A 19 5.65 5.04 6.67
C HIS A 19 6.81 4.96 5.66
N GLU A 20 7.64 3.91 5.71
CA GLU A 20 8.75 3.75 4.78
C GLU A 20 8.23 3.52 3.35
N PRO A 21 8.67 4.29 2.35
CA PRO A 21 8.37 4.01 0.96
C PRO A 21 8.75 2.58 0.57
N TRP A 22 7.83 1.85 -0.05
CA TRP A 22 8.04 0.45 -0.42
C TRP A 22 7.44 0.20 -1.81
N PRO A 23 8.22 -0.20 -2.83
CA PRO A 23 7.75 -0.41 -4.20
C PRO A 23 6.93 -1.71 -4.35
N TYR A 24 6.04 -1.99 -3.41
CA TYR A 24 5.16 -3.15 -3.46
C TYR A 24 4.16 -3.03 -4.61
N SER A 25 4.00 -4.12 -5.37
CA SER A 25 3.06 -4.20 -6.48
C SER A 25 1.75 -4.83 -6.01
N PHE A 26 0.66 -4.09 -6.15
CA PHE A 26 -0.65 -4.50 -5.66
C PHE A 26 -1.50 -5.17 -6.75
N ARG A 27 -2.35 -6.13 -6.33
CA ARG A 27 -3.33 -6.80 -7.20
C ARG A 27 -4.76 -6.43 -6.79
N VAL A 28 -5.71 -6.52 -7.72
CA VAL A 28 -7.15 -6.25 -7.45
C VAL A 28 -7.66 -7.15 -6.34
N GLY A 29 -8.50 -6.60 -5.46
CA GLY A 29 -9.11 -7.33 -4.36
C GLY A 29 -8.17 -7.56 -3.18
N LEU A 30 -6.89 -7.16 -3.28
CA LEU A 30 -5.95 -7.27 -2.17
C LEU A 30 -6.35 -6.31 -1.04
N PHE A 31 -6.40 -6.83 0.19
CA PHE A 31 -6.58 -6.03 1.38
C PHE A 31 -5.32 -5.22 1.69
N VAL A 32 -5.52 -3.95 2.02
CA VAL A 32 -4.45 -2.99 2.24
C VAL A 32 -4.74 -2.16 3.49
N LEU A 33 -3.70 -1.55 4.01
CA LEU A 33 -3.77 -0.46 4.96
C LEU A 33 -3.38 0.82 4.23
N CYS A 34 -4.21 1.85 4.37
CA CYS A 34 -4.06 3.14 3.72
C CYS A 34 -3.92 4.24 4.77
N HIS A 35 -3.06 5.21 4.51
CA HIS A 35 -2.82 6.39 5.34
C HIS A 35 -3.00 7.64 4.47
N PRO A 36 -4.25 8.05 4.21
CA PRO A 36 -4.53 9.18 3.34
C PRO A 36 -4.02 10.45 4.00
N GLU A 37 -3.11 11.14 3.31
CA GLU A 37 -2.58 12.43 3.75
C GLU A 37 -3.52 13.58 3.39
N GLY A 38 -3.43 14.70 4.11
CA GLY A 38 -4.25 15.89 3.90
C GLY A 38 -5.67 15.79 4.46
N THR A 39 -5.92 14.86 5.38
CA THR A 39 -7.18 14.70 6.11
C THR A 39 -6.99 15.00 7.59
N ASP A 40 -8.05 15.36 8.31
CA ASP A 40 -8.01 15.46 9.78
C ASP A 40 -7.72 14.09 10.46
N LEU A 41 -7.66 13.02 9.66
CA LEU A 41 -7.38 11.64 10.03
C LEU A 41 -5.95 11.20 9.71
N ASP A 42 -5.07 12.13 9.35
CA ASP A 42 -3.64 11.97 8.97
C ASP A 42 -2.74 11.26 10.00
N ARG A 43 -3.33 10.67 11.04
CA ARG A 43 -2.62 9.90 12.08
C ARG A 43 -3.00 8.42 12.09
N LEU A 44 -4.01 7.99 11.33
CA LEU A 44 -4.55 6.64 11.44
C LEU A 44 -4.51 5.89 10.12
N TRP A 45 -3.85 4.73 10.15
CA TRP A 45 -3.94 3.74 9.09
C TRP A 45 -5.32 3.09 9.08
N ARG A 46 -5.96 3.06 7.91
CA ARG A 46 -7.31 2.53 7.71
C ARG A 46 -7.31 1.32 6.79
N PRO A 47 -8.16 0.32 7.05
CA PRO A 47 -8.31 -0.80 6.14
C PRO A 47 -8.91 -0.35 4.81
N GLY A 48 -8.44 -0.95 3.74
CA GLY A 48 -8.90 -0.72 2.39
C GLY A 48 -8.75 -1.95 1.50
N VAL A 49 -9.16 -1.79 0.25
CA VAL A 49 -9.06 -2.82 -0.78
C VAL A 49 -8.70 -2.21 -2.12
N ILE A 50 -7.77 -2.84 -2.83
CA ILE A 50 -7.40 -2.43 -4.18
C ILE A 50 -8.57 -2.66 -5.12
N TRP A 51 -9.02 -1.59 -5.74
CA TRP A 51 -10.25 -1.60 -6.53
C TRP A 51 -10.02 -1.87 -8.01
N SER A 52 -8.95 -1.31 -8.58
CA SER A 52 -8.67 -1.35 -10.01
C SER A 52 -7.44 -2.19 -10.28
N GLY A 53 -7.50 -3.01 -11.35
CA GLY A 53 -6.34 -3.76 -11.85
C GLY A 53 -5.40 -2.92 -12.70
N LYS A 54 -5.83 -1.70 -13.03
CA LYS A 54 -5.02 -0.72 -13.72
C LYS A 54 -4.40 0.18 -12.68
N SER A 55 -3.08 0.05 -12.49
CA SER A 55 -2.27 1.11 -11.89
C SER A 55 -2.04 2.21 -12.92
N MET A 56 -1.71 3.39 -12.44
CA MET A 56 -1.34 4.52 -13.29
C MET A 56 0.06 4.99 -12.92
N THR A 57 0.85 5.35 -13.90
CA THR A 57 2.09 6.09 -13.64
C THR A 57 1.74 7.54 -13.29
N GLY A 58 2.34 8.07 -12.23
CA GLY A 58 2.12 9.44 -11.80
C GLY A 58 3.20 9.93 -10.83
N GLN A 59 3.07 11.17 -10.39
CA GLN A 59 4.04 11.80 -9.50
C GLN A 59 3.94 11.25 -8.07
N THR A 60 5.09 10.92 -7.48
CA THR A 60 5.26 10.53 -6.08
C THR A 60 6.30 11.43 -5.41
N ARG A 61 6.48 11.29 -4.09
CA ARG A 61 7.54 11.96 -3.32
C ARG A 61 8.95 11.58 -3.75
N ARG A 62 9.11 10.47 -4.48
CA ARG A 62 10.41 9.98 -4.98
C ARG A 62 10.57 10.12 -6.50
N GLY A 63 9.74 10.94 -7.13
CA GLY A 63 9.69 11.08 -8.59
C GLY A 63 8.51 10.31 -9.18
N GLU A 64 8.61 9.94 -10.46
CA GLU A 64 7.56 9.18 -11.13
C GLU A 64 7.45 7.75 -10.57
N GLY A 65 6.21 7.26 -10.38
CA GLY A 65 5.95 5.94 -9.81
C GLY A 65 4.53 5.45 -10.02
N GLN A 66 4.22 4.26 -9.51
CA GLN A 66 2.90 3.64 -9.66
C GLN A 66 1.92 4.15 -8.60
N LEU A 67 0.72 4.50 -9.06
CA LEU A 67 -0.43 4.89 -8.27
C LEU A 67 -1.52 3.82 -8.37
N TYR A 68 -2.07 3.43 -7.23
CA TYR A 68 -3.10 2.41 -7.13
C TYR A 68 -4.40 3.00 -6.59
N TRP A 69 -5.52 2.65 -7.22
CA TRP A 69 -6.83 3.00 -6.71
C TRP A 69 -7.25 2.02 -5.62
N ALA A 70 -7.57 2.55 -4.44
CA ALA A 70 -8.12 1.78 -3.33
C ALA A 70 -9.43 2.37 -2.82
N TRP A 71 -10.33 1.49 -2.39
CA TRP A 71 -11.45 1.86 -1.54
C TRP A 71 -11.01 1.80 -0.08
N TRP A 72 -11.40 2.77 0.72
CA TRP A 72 -11.09 2.83 2.15
C TRP A 72 -12.21 3.53 2.93
N TYR A 73 -12.19 3.40 4.26
CA TYR A 73 -13.17 4.02 5.14
C TYR A 73 -12.48 5.11 6.00
N PRO A 74 -12.85 6.40 5.84
CA PRO A 74 -12.29 7.47 6.66
C PRO A 74 -12.70 7.36 8.13
N HIS A 75 -13.96 7.01 8.35
CA HIS A 75 -14.53 6.78 9.67
C HIS A 75 -15.18 5.40 9.67
N ASP A 76 -15.20 4.74 10.83
CA ASP A 76 -15.75 3.38 10.97
C ASP A 76 -17.24 3.29 10.57
N SER A 77 -17.97 4.41 10.70
CA SER A 77 -19.36 4.57 10.28
C SER A 77 -19.55 5.44 9.03
N GLY A 78 -18.46 5.86 8.38
CA GLY A 78 -18.47 6.78 7.25
C GLY A 78 -18.70 6.10 5.89
N PRO A 79 -19.02 6.88 4.84
CA PRO A 79 -19.11 6.35 3.49
C PRO A 79 -17.73 5.88 3.01
N LYS A 80 -17.71 4.79 2.25
CA LYS A 80 -16.48 4.30 1.61
C LYS A 80 -15.99 5.32 0.58
N MET A 81 -14.72 5.71 0.67
CA MET A 81 -14.08 6.65 -0.25
C MET A 81 -13.14 5.93 -1.22
N ARG A 82 -12.98 6.50 -2.41
CA ARG A 82 -12.02 6.03 -3.41
C ARG A 82 -10.98 7.11 -3.65
N THR A 83 -9.71 6.76 -3.51
CA THR A 83 -8.59 7.65 -3.88
C THR A 83 -7.42 6.84 -4.43
N GLN A 84 -6.43 7.55 -4.97
CA GLN A 84 -5.15 6.99 -5.40
C GLN A 84 -4.15 7.01 -4.25
N PHE A 85 -3.32 5.98 -4.17
CA PHE A 85 -2.21 5.90 -3.25
C PHE A 85 -0.94 5.49 -3.98
N ALA A 86 0.18 6.09 -3.62
CA ALA A 86 1.50 5.73 -4.12
C ALA A 86 2.28 4.93 -3.06
N PRO A 87 2.72 3.70 -3.34
CA PRO A 87 3.52 2.93 -2.39
C PRO A 87 4.85 3.61 -2.04
N LEU A 88 5.39 4.38 -3.00
CA LEU A 88 6.59 5.20 -2.84
C LEU A 88 6.38 6.46 -1.98
N ASN A 89 5.14 6.82 -1.64
CA ASN A 89 4.86 7.87 -0.65
C ASN A 89 4.85 7.33 0.79
N GLY A 90 4.82 6.00 0.97
CA GLY A 90 4.70 5.39 2.29
C GLY A 90 3.28 5.40 2.86
N GLU A 91 2.27 5.68 2.03
CA GLU A 91 0.86 5.88 2.43
C GLU A 91 -0.05 4.66 2.19
N ILE A 92 0.50 3.59 1.63
CA ILE A 92 -0.23 2.33 1.41
C ILE A 92 0.69 1.13 1.64
N LYS A 93 0.14 0.10 2.28
CA LYS A 93 0.82 -1.17 2.57
C LYS A 93 -0.14 -2.35 2.37
N PRO A 94 0.31 -3.53 1.95
CA PRO A 94 -0.50 -4.73 1.99
C PRO A 94 -0.84 -5.08 3.44
N ASP A 95 -2.07 -5.57 3.68
CA ASP A 95 -2.53 -5.93 5.01
C ASP A 95 -1.98 -7.29 5.45
N THR A 96 -0.67 -7.33 5.73
CA THR A 96 0.04 -8.54 6.15
C THR A 96 0.35 -8.52 7.65
N LEU A 97 0.68 -9.69 8.20
CA LEU A 97 1.08 -9.80 9.60
C LEU A 97 2.28 -8.90 9.95
N HIS A 98 3.26 -8.80 9.04
CA HIS A 98 4.43 -7.94 9.23
C HIS A 98 4.04 -6.47 9.34
N ILE A 99 3.23 -5.98 8.39
CA ILE A 99 2.78 -4.58 8.38
C ILE A 99 1.91 -4.28 9.62
N ARG A 100 1.02 -5.20 10.03
CA ARG A 100 0.25 -5.05 11.29
C ARG A 100 1.14 -5.03 12.54
N ARG A 101 2.32 -5.67 12.52
CA ARG A 101 3.30 -5.58 13.61
C ARG A 101 3.98 -4.21 13.62
N LEU A 102 4.38 -3.69 12.45
CA LEU A 102 4.94 -2.34 12.34
C LEU A 102 3.95 -1.27 12.82
N LEU A 103 2.68 -1.39 12.44
CA LEU A 103 1.62 -0.46 12.86
C LEU A 103 1.47 -0.46 14.39
N ARG A 104 1.41 -1.63 15.03
CA ARG A 104 1.33 -1.76 16.49
C ARG A 104 2.56 -1.21 17.22
N ALA A 105 3.74 -1.29 16.60
CA ALA A 105 4.96 -0.75 17.17
C ALA A 105 5.04 0.79 17.04
N ALA A 106 4.25 1.41 16.16
CA ALA A 106 4.25 2.85 15.93
C ALA A 106 3.39 3.64 16.94
N GLY A 107 2.43 3.00 17.61
CA GLY A 107 1.55 3.62 18.63
C GLY A 107 0.10 3.66 18.19
#